data_AF-A0A969LBS0-F1
#
_entry.id   AF-A0A969LBS0-F1
#
_cell.length_a   1.000
_cell.length_b   1.000
_cell.length_c   1.000
_cell.angle_alpha   90.00
_cell.angle_beta   90.00
_cell.angle_gamma   90.00
#
_symmetry.space_group_name_H-M   'P 1'
#
loop_
_entity.id
_entity.type
_entity.pdbx_description
1 polymer ?
#
loop_
_entity_poly.entity_id
_entity_poly.type
_entity_poly.pdbx_seq_one_letter_code
_entity_poly.pdbx_strand_id
1 'polypeptide(L)'
;MTTEEPEQIGPFVFASNPEYPYPFKVAKPPRFWLDEQTGKLAEVVEIYFRTEPLTTEQMDWLKLYVHQYLERAVIASDANRNQLLSRIAKLRTVNDLEQFVEELAEWGVEPF
;
A
#
# COMPACT_ATOMS: atom_id res chain seq x y z
N MET A 1 19.96 -13.77 12.23
CA MET A 1 19.03 -12.66 11.98
C MET A 1 19.23 -12.26 10.53
N THR A 2 18.34 -12.70 9.64
CA THR A 2 18.36 -12.21 8.25
C THR A 2 17.76 -10.81 8.28
N THR A 3 18.61 -9.81 8.42
CA THR A 3 18.28 -8.44 8.01
C THR A 3 18.03 -8.51 6.52
N GLU A 4 16.76 -8.56 6.10
CA GLU A 4 16.43 -8.46 4.68
C GLU A 4 16.93 -7.11 4.17
N GLU A 5 17.61 -7.13 3.01
CA GLU A 5 18.12 -5.91 2.39
C GLU A 5 16.96 -4.95 2.06
N PRO A 6 17.17 -3.62 2.17
CA PRO A 6 16.16 -2.65 1.80
C PRO A 6 15.67 -2.88 0.38
N GLU A 7 14.36 -2.86 0.19
CA GLU A 7 13.71 -3.12 -1.09
C GLU A 7 13.33 -1.81 -1.74
N GLN A 8 13.82 -1.58 -2.96
CA GLN A 8 13.43 -0.41 -3.75
C GLN A 8 12.19 -0.72 -4.60
N ILE A 9 11.14 0.09 -4.42
CA ILE A 9 9.87 -0.01 -5.17
C ILE A 9 9.55 1.38 -5.71
N GLY A 10 9.84 1.60 -6.99
CA GLY A 10 9.73 2.92 -7.61
C GLY A 10 10.58 3.96 -6.87
N PRO A 11 10.01 5.09 -6.40
CA PRO A 11 10.74 6.14 -5.69
C PRO A 11 10.97 5.84 -4.21
N PHE A 12 10.43 4.73 -3.68
CA PHE A 12 10.46 4.39 -2.26
C PHE A 12 11.53 3.34 -1.96
N VAL A 13 12.03 3.39 -0.72
CA VAL A 13 12.94 2.38 -0.18
C VAL A 13 12.32 1.85 1.09
N PHE A 14 12.02 0.55 1.15
CA PHE A 14 11.42 -0.07 2.33
C PHE A 14 12.46 -0.90 3.08
N ALA A 15 12.60 -0.66 4.38
CA ALA A 15 13.39 -1.52 5.25
C ALA A 15 12.55 -2.68 5.79
N SER A 16 13.21 -3.74 6.23
CA SER A 16 12.54 -4.76 7.04
C SER A 16 12.33 -4.21 8.45
N ASN A 17 11.09 -4.33 8.96
CA ASN A 17 10.77 -3.98 10.33
C ASN A 17 10.50 -5.25 11.17
N PRO A 18 11.48 -5.68 11.99
CA PRO A 18 11.31 -6.86 12.84
C PRO A 18 10.31 -6.64 13.99
N GLU A 19 10.00 -5.39 14.33
CA GLU A 19 9.03 -5.04 15.38
C GLU A 19 7.57 -5.07 14.88
N TYR A 20 7.36 -5.12 13.57
CA TYR A 20 6.05 -5.23 12.94
C TYR A 20 5.90 -6.58 12.21
N PRO A 21 5.82 -7.71 12.95
CA PRO A 21 5.74 -9.02 12.33
C PRO A 21 4.39 -9.20 11.63
N TYR A 22 4.41 -9.44 10.32
CA TYR A 22 3.21 -9.84 9.58
C TYR A 22 2.84 -11.29 9.97
N PRO A 23 1.69 -11.52 10.64
CA PRO A 23 1.40 -12.80 11.28
C PRO A 23 1.02 -13.90 10.28
N PHE A 24 0.81 -13.54 9.01
CA PHE A 24 0.45 -14.48 7.97
C PHE A 24 1.67 -15.06 7.28
N LYS A 25 1.63 -16.38 7.03
CA LYS A 25 2.68 -17.09 6.33
C LYS A 25 2.56 -16.90 4.82
N VAL A 26 3.12 -15.79 4.33
CA VAL A 26 3.21 -15.46 2.90
C VAL A 26 4.66 -15.51 2.42
N ALA A 27 4.88 -15.68 1.11
CA ALA A 27 6.22 -15.70 0.53
C ALA A 27 6.94 -14.34 0.64
N LYS A 28 6.17 -13.24 0.53
CA LYS A 28 6.64 -11.86 0.74
C LYS A 28 5.54 -11.08 1.47
N PRO A 29 5.81 -10.51 2.66
CA PRO A 29 4.83 -9.68 3.36
C PRO A 29 4.63 -8.34 2.63
N PRO A 30 3.45 -7.70 2.78
CA PRO A 30 3.25 -6.32 2.38
C PRO A 30 4.29 -5.40 3.00
N ARG A 31 4.74 -4.37 2.26
CA ARG A 31 5.49 -3.27 2.87
C ARG A 31 4.53 -2.25 3.43
N PHE A 32 4.78 -1.81 4.65
CA PHE A 32 4.01 -0.76 5.31
C PHE A 32 4.65 0.59 5.07
N TRP A 33 3.83 1.64 4.97
CA TRP A 33 4.33 2.99 4.76
C TRP A 33 5.23 3.48 5.91
N LEU A 34 5.04 2.97 7.12
CA LEU A 34 5.89 3.24 8.30
C LEU A 34 7.32 2.69 8.14
N ASP A 35 7.52 1.69 7.28
CA ASP A 35 8.82 1.07 7.05
C ASP A 35 9.57 1.72 5.87
N GLU A 36 8.95 2.70 5.22
CA GLU A 36 9.49 3.46 4.10
C GLU A 36 10.55 4.47 4.59
N GLN A 37 11.72 4.48 3.97
CA GLN A 37 12.92 5.16 4.44
C GLN A 37 13.14 6.54 3.81
N THR A 38 12.47 6.86 2.69
CA THR A 38 12.61 8.17 2.05
C THR A 38 11.76 9.24 2.73
N GLY A 39 10.74 8.84 3.50
CA GLY A 39 9.80 9.73 4.19
C GLY A 39 8.69 10.27 3.27
N LYS A 40 8.83 10.10 1.96
CA LYS A 40 7.87 10.61 0.96
C LYS A 40 6.50 9.99 1.12
N LEU A 41 6.47 8.68 1.38
CA LEU A 41 5.20 7.97 1.47
C LEU A 41 4.46 8.34 2.76
N ALA A 42 5.17 8.49 3.88
CA ALA A 42 4.58 8.94 5.14
C ALA A 42 3.95 10.33 5.00
N GLU A 43 4.65 11.29 4.39
CA GLU A 43 4.13 12.63 4.12
C GLU A 43 2.83 12.58 3.29
N VAL A 44 2.81 11.78 2.23
CA VAL A 44 1.63 11.66 1.36
C VAL A 44 0.45 10.97 2.07
N VAL A 45 0.71 9.96 2.90
CA VAL A 45 -0.31 9.29 3.70
C VAL A 45 -0.91 10.26 4.72
N GLU A 46 -0.12 11.14 5.33
CA GLU A 46 -0.64 12.18 6.22
C GLU A 46 -1.56 13.18 5.49
N ILE A 47 -1.20 13.62 4.29
CA ILE A 47 -2.05 14.50 3.45
C ILE A 47 -3.37 13.79 3.12
N TYR A 48 -3.32 12.50 2.78
CA TYR A 48 -4.49 11.66 2.56
C TYR A 48 -5.41 11.60 3.80
N PHE A 49 -4.87 11.33 4.99
CA PHE A 49 -5.66 11.29 6.23
C PHE A 49 -6.25 12.64 6.65
N ARG A 50 -5.67 13.75 6.19
CA ARG A 50 -6.21 15.10 6.39
C ARG A 50 -7.29 15.47 5.36
N THR A 51 -7.57 14.57 4.41
CA THR A 51 -8.51 14.78 3.31
C THR A 51 -8.15 16.00 2.45
N GLU A 52 -6.85 16.30 2.36
CA GLU A 52 -6.32 17.41 1.57
C GLU A 52 -6.13 16.96 0.10
N PRO A 53 -6.24 17.89 -0.88
CA PRO A 53 -5.99 17.55 -2.29
C PRO A 53 -4.55 17.07 -2.53
N LEU A 54 -4.42 15.90 -3.17
CA LEU A 54 -3.14 15.36 -3.61
C LEU A 54 -2.74 15.89 -4.99
N THR A 55 -1.45 16.11 -5.21
CA THR A 55 -0.93 16.31 -6.56
C THR A 55 -0.99 15.01 -7.38
N THR A 56 -0.86 15.11 -8.70
CA THR A 56 -0.80 13.91 -9.58
C THR A 56 0.30 12.94 -9.16
N GLU A 57 1.48 13.46 -8.83
CA GLU A 57 2.62 12.64 -8.41
C GLU A 57 2.35 11.91 -7.08
N GLN A 58 1.79 12.61 -6.10
CA GLN A 58 1.43 12.02 -4.79
C GLN A 58 0.32 10.97 -4.93
N MET A 59 -0.64 11.19 -5.82
CA MET A 59 -1.66 10.20 -6.14
C MET A 59 -1.04 8.94 -6.78
N ASP A 60 -0.09 9.10 -7.69
CA ASP A 60 0.61 7.97 -8.32
C ASP A 60 1.49 7.20 -7.31
N TRP A 61 2.05 7.90 -6.33
CA TRP A 61 2.76 7.33 -5.18
C TRP A 61 1.85 6.47 -4.30
N LEU A 62 0.65 6.95 -3.93
CA LEU A 62 -0.33 6.13 -3.19
C LEU A 62 -0.81 4.93 -3.99
N LYS A 63 -1.06 5.09 -5.29
CA LYS A 63 -1.42 3.94 -6.16
C LYS A 63 -0.32 2.90 -6.17
N LEU A 64 0.95 3.31 -6.31
CA LEU A 64 2.08 2.39 -6.28
C LEU A 64 2.15 1.65 -4.94
N TYR A 65 1.96 2.38 -3.83
CA TYR A 65 1.93 1.81 -2.50
C TYR A 65 0.80 0.78 -2.32
N VAL A 66 -0.42 1.15 -2.68
CA VAL A 66 -1.59 0.25 -2.57
C VAL A 66 -1.45 -0.93 -3.52
N HIS A 67 -0.86 -0.75 -4.70
CA HIS A 67 -0.57 -1.85 -5.63
C HIS A 67 0.39 -2.87 -5.01
N GLN A 68 1.56 -2.43 -4.52
CA GLN A 68 2.52 -3.35 -3.91
C GLN A 68 1.95 -4.01 -2.65
N TYR A 69 1.16 -3.26 -1.87
CA TYR A 69 0.53 -3.78 -0.66
C TYR A 69 -0.44 -4.89 -1.05
N LEU A 70 -1.35 -4.57 -1.97
CA LEU A 70 -2.38 -5.49 -2.42
C LEU A 70 -1.72 -6.73 -2.96
N GLU A 71 -0.77 -6.66 -3.91
CA GLU A 71 -0.05 -7.80 -4.49
C GLU A 71 0.48 -8.82 -3.46
N ARG A 72 0.83 -8.37 -2.26
CA ARG A 72 1.47 -9.17 -1.21
C ARG A 72 0.53 -9.54 -0.06
N ALA A 73 -0.58 -8.83 0.08
CA ALA A 73 -1.54 -9.04 1.16
C ALA A 73 -2.27 -10.38 0.99
N VAL A 74 -2.58 -11.02 2.12
CA VAL A 74 -3.60 -12.08 2.14
C VAL A 74 -4.95 -11.43 1.87
N ILE A 75 -5.71 -11.99 0.95
CA ILE A 75 -7.07 -11.53 0.62
C ILE A 75 -8.02 -12.72 0.70
N ALA A 76 -9.32 -12.45 0.88
CA ALA A 76 -10.35 -13.48 0.84
C ALA A 76 -10.26 -14.33 -0.46
N SER A 77 -10.56 -15.62 -0.36
CA SER A 77 -10.29 -16.59 -1.45
C SER A 77 -11.16 -16.40 -2.70
N ASP A 78 -12.30 -15.73 -2.56
CA ASP A 78 -13.22 -15.37 -3.63
C ASP A 78 -12.95 -13.97 -4.22
N ALA A 79 -12.03 -13.20 -3.64
CA ALA A 79 -11.64 -11.90 -4.16
C ALA A 79 -10.87 -12.02 -5.49
N ASN A 80 -11.25 -11.20 -6.47
CA ASN A 80 -10.54 -11.14 -7.74
C ASN A 80 -9.39 -10.13 -7.68
N ARG A 81 -8.22 -10.58 -7.25
CA ARG A 81 -6.98 -9.77 -7.16
C ARG A 81 -6.67 -9.00 -8.44
N ASN A 82 -6.74 -9.66 -9.60
CA ASN A 82 -6.39 -9.03 -10.88
C ASN A 82 -7.35 -7.89 -11.21
N GLN A 83 -8.64 -8.06 -10.90
CA GLN A 83 -9.63 -7.00 -11.05
C GLN A 83 -9.32 -5.82 -10.12
N LEU A 84 -9.03 -6.08 -8.84
CA LEU A 84 -8.66 -5.05 -7.87
C LEU A 84 -7.40 -4.27 -8.31
N LEU A 85 -6.34 -4.98 -8.72
CA LEU A 85 -5.11 -4.34 -9.24
C LEU A 85 -5.38 -3.48 -10.48
N SER A 86 -6.22 -3.96 -11.41
CA SER A 86 -6.59 -3.19 -12.60
C SER A 86 -7.37 -1.91 -12.29
N ARG A 87 -8.05 -1.86 -11.13
CA ARG A 87 -8.80 -0.67 -10.69
C ARG A 87 -7.90 0.41 -10.12
N ILE A 88 -6.80 0.05 -9.46
CA ILE A 88 -5.83 1.02 -8.92
C ILE A 88 -5.35 1.99 -10.01
N ALA A 89 -5.10 1.48 -11.22
CA ALA A 89 -4.68 2.29 -12.36
C ALA A 89 -5.71 3.35 -12.82
N LYS A 90 -6.99 3.19 -12.43
CA LYS A 90 -8.09 4.06 -12.83
C LYS A 90 -8.43 5.13 -11.79
N LEU A 91 -7.87 5.05 -10.58
CA LEU A 91 -8.10 6.04 -9.51
C LEU A 91 -7.56 7.41 -9.93
N ARG A 92 -8.29 8.48 -9.66
CA ARG A 92 -7.89 9.84 -10.06
C ARG A 92 -7.95 10.84 -8.91
N THR A 93 -8.79 10.57 -7.92
CA THR A 93 -9.07 11.48 -6.80
C THR A 93 -8.89 10.78 -5.46
N VAL A 94 -8.75 11.56 -4.39
CA VAL A 94 -8.73 11.05 -3.00
C VAL A 94 -9.99 10.24 -2.72
N ASN A 95 -11.16 10.75 -3.14
CA ASN A 95 -12.42 10.04 -2.96
C ASN A 95 -12.47 8.69 -3.70
N ASP A 96 -11.89 8.58 -4.91
CA ASP A 96 -11.78 7.28 -5.59
C ASP A 96 -10.94 6.29 -4.78
N LEU A 97 -9.86 6.78 -4.16
CA LEU A 97 -8.97 5.98 -3.33
C LEU A 97 -9.66 5.54 -2.03
N GLU A 98 -10.35 6.44 -1.34
CA GLU A 98 -11.12 6.13 -0.12
C GLU A 98 -12.16 5.03 -0.39
N GLN A 99 -12.97 5.21 -1.44
CA GLN A 99 -13.96 4.19 -1.84
C GLN A 99 -13.31 2.85 -2.18
N PHE A 100 -12.12 2.88 -2.80
CA PHE A 100 -11.39 1.66 -3.11
C PHE A 100 -10.84 0.98 -1.85
N VAL A 101 -10.34 1.74 -0.86
CA VAL A 101 -9.86 1.21 0.43
C VAL A 101 -11.00 0.61 1.24
N GLU A 102 -12.16 1.27 1.26
CA GLU A 102 -13.36 0.73 1.90
C GLU A 102 -13.76 -0.61 1.29
N GLU A 103 -13.72 -0.74 -0.04
CA GLU A 103 -13.97 -2.02 -0.73
C GLU A 103 -12.91 -3.07 -0.40
N LEU A 104 -11.63 -2.69 -0.29
CA LEU A 104 -10.56 -3.62 0.09
C LEU A 104 -10.80 -4.22 1.49
N ALA A 105 -11.38 -3.45 2.42
CA ALA A 105 -11.72 -3.93 3.75
C ALA A 105 -12.76 -5.06 3.71
N GLU A 106 -13.68 -5.08 2.72
CA GLU A 106 -14.63 -6.19 2.51
C GLU A 106 -13.91 -7.52 2.23
N TRP A 107 -12.69 -7.45 1.68
CA TRP A 107 -11.84 -8.60 1.38
C TRP A 107 -10.74 -8.85 2.42
N GLY A 108 -10.79 -8.15 3.56
CA GLY A 108 -9.84 -8.27 4.67
C GLY A 108 -8.51 -7.55 4.43
N VAL A 109 -8.49 -6.52 3.58
CA VAL A 109 -7.29 -5.77 3.22
C VAL A 109 -7.38 -4.33 3.71
N GLU A 110 -6.47 -3.94 4.58
CA GLU A 110 -6.38 -2.59 5.14
C GLU A 110 -4.96 -2.03 4.89
N PRO A 111 -4.76 -1.25 3.82
CA PRO A 111 -3.45 -0.70 3.47
C PRO A 111 -3.06 0.55 4.28
N PHE A 112 -3.97 1.15 5.05
CA PHE A 112 -3.75 2.41 5.77
C PHE A 112 -4.07 2.26 7.26
#